data_AF-A0A536GW65-F1
#
_entry.id   AF-A0A536GW65-F1
#
_cell.length_a   1.000
_cell.length_b   1.000
_cell.length_c   1.000
_cell.angle_alpha   90.00
_cell.angle_beta   90.00
_cell.angle_gamma   90.00
#
_symmetry.space_group_name_H-M   'P 1'
#
loop_
_entity.id
_entity.type
_entity.pdbx_description
1 polymer ?
#
loop_
_entity_poly.entity_id
_entity_poly.type
_entity_poly.pdbx_seq_one_letter_code
_entity_poly.pdbx_strand_id
1 'polypeptide(L)'
;PDTFQFRRQVLAFLNFLTEQEATVLYTSESSNASADEDLHAISDGTINLISTTGGRKLYISKFRGSGYRPGQHAMRLTERGLEIFPQLPLRAYLRSYEAEQISSGIMELDALLHGGVMRETITLVTGPTGVGKTTLGLQFMREAASRGERSLICLFEEWDDMLLERSESISIPVRAMREAGSLFIEQVEPLYYTADEFAYLIRKKVEEKHISIVMIDSIAGYRLSVQSDDLANQLHRLCKYLQNVGVTVLLINEIDEIGSDFKVTDLGISYMADNVIFLRYIEAQGELHKAIGVLKKRTTDFEQSMREFEITRYGIKIGRPLTELRGILSKVPVLPASPDTRKKWRARE
;
A
#
# COMPACT_ATOMS: atom_id res chain seq x y z
N PRO A 1 -9.84 39.18 -38.36
CA PRO A 1 -9.74 40.06 -37.16
C PRO A 1 -8.28 40.12 -36.71
N ASP A 2 -7.74 41.32 -36.55
CA ASP A 2 -6.37 41.53 -36.08
C ASP A 2 -6.26 41.04 -34.63
N THR A 3 -5.39 40.04 -34.37
CA THR A 3 -5.26 39.36 -33.07
C THR A 3 -5.05 40.37 -31.93
N PHE A 4 -4.40 41.48 -32.22
CA PHE A 4 -4.17 42.59 -31.29
C PHE A 4 -5.46 43.33 -30.89
N GLN A 5 -6.39 43.57 -31.82
CA GLN A 5 -7.67 44.23 -31.51
C GLN A 5 -8.56 43.34 -30.64
N PHE A 6 -8.59 42.03 -30.93
CA PHE A 6 -9.30 41.06 -30.12
C PHE A 6 -8.77 41.03 -28.67
N ARG A 7 -7.43 41.01 -28.51
CA ARG A 7 -6.77 41.10 -27.18
C ARG A 7 -7.20 42.33 -26.38
N ARG A 8 -7.15 43.52 -27.00
CA ARG A 8 -7.51 44.78 -26.32
C ARG A 8 -8.97 44.80 -25.88
N GLN A 9 -9.87 44.24 -26.69
CA GLN A 9 -11.29 44.15 -26.36
C GLN A 9 -11.56 43.19 -25.20
N VAL A 10 -10.94 42.01 -25.21
CA VAL A 10 -11.06 41.04 -24.10
C VAL A 10 -10.56 41.67 -22.79
N LEU A 11 -9.44 42.37 -22.82
CA LEU A 11 -8.89 43.03 -21.64
C LEU A 11 -9.76 44.14 -21.09
N ALA A 12 -10.25 45.02 -21.98
CA ALA A 12 -11.16 46.09 -21.57
C ALA A 12 -12.45 45.53 -20.96
N PHE A 13 -12.97 44.42 -21.51
CA PHE A 13 -14.15 43.76 -20.99
C PHE A 13 -13.91 43.10 -19.63
N LEU A 14 -12.79 42.40 -19.45
CA LEU A 14 -12.43 41.81 -18.16
C LEU A 14 -12.27 42.88 -17.08
N ASN A 15 -11.54 43.96 -17.36
CA ASN A 15 -11.38 45.07 -16.41
C ASN A 15 -12.71 45.72 -16.05
N PHE A 16 -13.59 45.95 -17.04
CA PHE A 16 -14.94 46.48 -16.79
C PHE A 16 -15.73 45.59 -15.82
N LEU A 17 -15.71 44.27 -16.00
CA LEU A 17 -16.40 43.34 -15.10
C LEU A 17 -15.80 43.37 -13.69
N THR A 18 -14.48 43.43 -13.56
CA THR A 18 -13.80 43.50 -12.27
C THR A 18 -14.10 44.82 -11.55
N GLU A 19 -14.21 45.94 -12.28
CA GLU A 19 -14.64 47.24 -11.74
C GLU A 19 -16.08 47.22 -11.22
N GLN A 20 -16.93 46.31 -11.73
CA GLN A 20 -18.28 46.06 -11.20
C GLN A 20 -18.30 45.08 -10.02
N GLU A 21 -17.14 44.78 -9.42
CA GLU A 21 -16.99 43.83 -8.31
C GLU A 21 -17.48 42.41 -8.63
N ALA A 22 -17.55 42.04 -9.92
CA ALA A 22 -17.96 40.70 -10.34
C ALA A 22 -16.79 39.72 -10.26
N THR A 23 -17.05 38.49 -9.78
CA THR A 23 -16.09 37.37 -9.88
C THR A 23 -16.16 36.77 -11.28
N VAL A 24 -15.11 36.95 -12.08
CA VAL A 24 -15.07 36.49 -13.47
C VAL A 24 -14.31 35.17 -13.57
N LEU A 25 -14.97 34.16 -14.15
CA LEU A 25 -14.35 32.91 -14.58
C LEU A 25 -14.48 32.79 -16.09
N TYR A 26 -13.36 32.55 -16.78
CA TYR A 26 -13.34 32.34 -18.22
C TYR A 26 -12.53 31.09 -18.57
N THR A 27 -12.86 30.47 -19.70
CA THR A 27 -12.20 29.27 -20.21
C THR A 27 -11.38 29.62 -21.46
N SER A 28 -10.17 29.09 -21.57
CA SER A 28 -9.33 29.14 -22.78
C SER A 28 -8.97 27.73 -23.21
N GLU A 29 -8.82 27.52 -24.51
CA GLU A 29 -8.30 26.27 -25.08
C GLU A 29 -6.81 26.44 -25.41
N SER A 30 -6.00 25.48 -24.97
CA SER A 30 -4.53 25.49 -25.06
C SER A 30 -3.95 25.39 -26.49
N SER A 31 -4.76 25.61 -27.52
CA SER A 31 -4.39 25.38 -28.93
C SER A 31 -3.65 26.57 -29.57
N ASN A 32 -3.64 27.74 -28.92
CA ASN A 32 -3.01 28.96 -29.43
C ASN A 32 -2.00 29.53 -28.42
N ALA A 33 -0.75 29.05 -28.51
CA ALA A 33 0.35 29.39 -27.60
C ALA A 33 0.55 30.91 -27.34
N SER A 34 0.23 31.77 -28.31
CA SER A 34 0.42 33.23 -28.19
C SER A 34 -0.79 34.00 -27.62
N ALA A 35 -1.95 33.37 -27.46
CA ALA A 35 -3.12 33.97 -26.81
C ALA A 35 -3.21 33.53 -25.33
N ASP A 36 -2.75 32.32 -25.04
CA ASP A 36 -2.75 31.76 -23.69
C ASP A 36 -1.72 32.45 -22.78
N GLU A 37 -0.50 32.76 -23.25
CA GLU A 37 0.52 33.44 -22.42
C GLU A 37 0.06 34.80 -21.89
N ASP A 38 -0.66 35.59 -22.70
CA ASP A 38 -1.17 36.90 -22.31
C ASP A 38 -2.34 36.77 -21.31
N LEU A 39 -3.29 35.85 -21.55
CA LEU A 39 -4.39 35.58 -20.61
C LEU A 39 -3.87 35.02 -19.27
N HIS A 40 -2.79 34.23 -19.31
CA HIS A 40 -2.04 33.78 -18.14
C HIS A 40 -1.19 34.87 -17.49
N ALA A 41 -0.96 36.03 -18.11
CA ALA A 41 -0.32 37.17 -17.44
C ALA A 41 -1.35 37.99 -16.66
N ILE A 42 -2.53 38.20 -17.25
CA ILE A 42 -3.55 39.14 -16.75
C ILE A 42 -4.44 38.55 -15.65
N SER A 43 -4.72 37.25 -15.68
CA SER A 43 -5.57 36.63 -14.65
C SER A 43 -5.02 36.78 -13.22
N ASP A 44 -5.87 36.85 -12.21
CA ASP A 44 -5.44 36.72 -10.82
C ASP A 44 -5.21 35.26 -10.45
N GLY A 45 -5.98 34.34 -11.03
CA GLY A 45 -5.83 32.89 -10.84
C GLY A 45 -5.83 32.12 -12.16
N THR A 46 -5.06 31.04 -12.22
CA THR A 46 -5.08 30.13 -13.37
C THR A 46 -5.21 28.69 -12.88
N ILE A 47 -6.27 28.04 -13.33
CA ILE A 47 -6.55 26.62 -13.12
C ILE A 47 -6.38 25.92 -14.45
N ASN A 48 -5.45 24.97 -14.52
CA ASN A 48 -5.16 24.22 -15.72
C ASN A 48 -5.76 22.83 -15.59
N LEU A 49 -6.43 22.39 -16.66
CA LEU A 49 -7.00 21.05 -16.79
C LEU A 49 -6.19 20.30 -17.84
N ILE A 50 -5.66 19.14 -17.49
CA ILE A 50 -4.89 18.30 -18.40
C ILE A 50 -5.48 16.89 -18.43
N SER A 51 -5.46 16.28 -19.61
CA SER A 51 -5.79 14.87 -19.79
C SER A 51 -4.51 14.13 -20.12
N THR A 52 -4.11 13.18 -19.28
CA THR A 52 -2.96 12.30 -19.52
C THR A 52 -3.43 10.85 -19.71
N THR A 53 -2.50 9.96 -20.04
CA THR A 53 -2.74 8.50 -20.08
C THR A 53 -3.19 7.95 -18.72
N GLY A 54 -2.69 8.54 -17.63
CA GLY A 54 -3.04 8.21 -16.24
C GLY A 54 -4.25 8.96 -15.69
N GLY A 55 -5.15 9.45 -16.55
CA GLY A 55 -6.39 10.13 -16.17
C GLY A 55 -6.34 11.65 -16.27
N ARG A 56 -7.42 12.29 -15.81
CA ARG A 56 -7.56 13.75 -15.84
C ARG A 56 -6.95 14.35 -14.58
N LYS A 57 -6.24 15.47 -14.74
CA LYS A 57 -5.60 16.19 -13.64
C LYS A 57 -5.88 17.69 -13.73
N LEU A 58 -5.82 18.33 -12.59
CA LEU A 58 -5.94 19.76 -12.39
C LEU A 58 -4.71 20.28 -11.63
N TYR A 59 -4.22 21.47 -11.99
CA TYR A 59 -3.22 22.16 -11.19
C TYR A 59 -3.37 23.68 -11.28
N ILE A 60 -2.99 24.37 -10.22
CA ILE A 60 -3.07 25.83 -10.14
C ILE A 60 -1.68 26.39 -10.47
N SER A 61 -1.56 27.21 -11.53
CA SER A 61 -0.29 27.88 -11.89
C SER A 61 -0.06 29.12 -11.04
N LYS A 62 -1.13 29.83 -10.71
CA LYS A 62 -1.10 31.05 -9.90
C LYS A 62 -2.45 31.29 -9.24
N PHE A 63 -2.42 31.97 -8.10
CA PHE A 63 -3.59 32.46 -7.41
C PHE A 63 -3.17 33.69 -6.58
N ARG A 64 -3.30 34.89 -7.14
CA ARG A 64 -2.87 36.13 -6.50
C ARG A 64 -3.73 36.42 -5.27
N GLY A 65 -3.10 36.89 -4.20
CA GLY A 65 -3.79 37.27 -2.96
C GLY A 65 -4.13 36.12 -2.00
N SER A 66 -3.91 34.85 -2.37
CA SER A 66 -4.11 33.70 -1.47
C SER A 66 -3.15 32.56 -1.77
N GLY A 67 -2.92 31.69 -0.78
CA GLY A 67 -2.22 30.43 -1.00
C GLY A 67 -3.07 29.41 -1.78
N TYR A 68 -2.40 28.45 -2.42
CA TYR A 68 -3.03 27.31 -3.07
C TYR A 68 -2.18 26.05 -2.86
N ARG A 69 -2.76 24.88 -3.11
CA ARG A 69 -2.01 23.61 -3.06
C ARG A 69 -1.26 23.44 -4.39
N PRO A 70 0.08 23.36 -4.38
CA PRO A 70 0.84 23.12 -5.59
C PRO A 70 0.75 21.64 -6.00
N GLY A 71 1.14 21.37 -7.25
CA GLY A 71 1.17 20.02 -7.80
C GLY A 71 -0.07 19.69 -8.63
N GLN A 72 -0.02 18.53 -9.27
CA GLN A 72 -1.13 18.00 -10.05
C GLN A 72 -2.04 17.18 -9.13
N HIS A 73 -3.34 17.40 -9.25
CA HIS A 73 -4.38 16.72 -8.48
C HIS A 73 -5.27 15.96 -9.45
N ALA A 74 -5.54 14.68 -9.18
CA ALA A 74 -6.45 13.93 -10.03
C ALA A 74 -7.87 14.51 -9.96
N MET A 75 -8.62 14.35 -11.03
CA MET A 75 -10.02 14.79 -11.09
C MET A 75 -10.87 13.82 -11.90
N ARG A 76 -12.16 13.77 -11.56
CA ARG A 76 -13.14 12.94 -12.25
C ARG A 76 -14.40 13.76 -12.51
N LEU A 77 -15.02 13.54 -13.66
CA LEU A 77 -16.36 14.04 -13.92
C LEU A 77 -17.34 12.93 -13.60
N THR A 78 -18.22 13.17 -12.64
CA THR A 78 -19.30 12.28 -12.23
C THR A 78 -20.65 12.90 -12.59
N GLU A 79 -21.74 12.17 -12.41
CA GLU A 79 -23.09 12.71 -12.56
C GLU A 79 -23.37 13.88 -11.60
N ARG A 80 -22.60 13.99 -10.51
CA ARG A 80 -22.69 15.08 -9.52
C ARG A 80 -21.79 16.28 -9.85
N GLY A 81 -20.98 16.19 -10.90
CA GLY A 81 -20.07 17.25 -11.34
C GLY A 81 -18.60 16.88 -11.22
N LEU A 82 -17.75 17.91 -11.04
CA LEU A 82 -16.30 17.75 -10.94
C LEU A 82 -15.90 17.35 -9.51
N GLU A 83 -15.30 16.18 -9.37
CA GLU A 83 -14.68 15.72 -8.14
C GLU A 83 -13.16 15.83 -8.26
N ILE A 84 -12.53 16.40 -7.22
CA ILE A 84 -11.07 16.60 -7.17
C ILE A 84 -10.50 15.71 -6.08
N PHE A 85 -9.39 15.07 -6.39
CA PHE A 85 -8.62 14.19 -5.52
C PHE A 85 -7.25 14.83 -5.29
N PRO A 86 -7.11 15.68 -4.25
CA PRO A 86 -5.85 16.36 -3.96
C PRO A 86 -4.77 15.34 -3.66
N GLN A 87 -3.60 15.55 -4.27
CA GLN A 87 -2.41 14.75 -4.01
C GLN A 87 -2.08 14.74 -2.51
N LEU A 88 -1.52 13.62 -2.04
CA LEU A 88 -1.11 13.48 -0.64
C LEU A 88 -0.16 14.61 -0.25
N PRO A 89 -0.38 15.28 0.89
CA PRO A 89 0.52 16.31 1.35
C PRO A 89 1.88 15.68 1.71
N LEU A 90 2.96 16.27 1.20
CA LEU A 90 4.34 15.88 1.54
C LEU A 90 4.75 16.24 2.98
N ARG A 91 3.86 16.82 3.79
CA ARG A 91 4.22 17.31 5.12
C ARG A 91 4.55 16.13 6.05
N ALA A 92 5.78 16.11 6.52
CA ALA A 92 6.19 15.35 7.69
C ALA A 92 5.41 15.91 8.88
N TYR A 93 4.47 15.13 9.41
CA TYR A 93 4.00 15.38 10.77
C TYR A 93 5.20 15.16 11.68
N LEU A 94 5.64 16.21 12.37
CA LEU A 94 6.62 16.09 13.44
C LEU A 94 5.92 15.43 14.64
N ARG A 95 5.69 14.13 14.53
CA ARG A 95 5.28 13.30 15.67
C ARG A 95 6.53 12.90 16.44
N SER A 96 6.44 12.89 17.76
CA SER A 96 7.42 12.20 18.60
C SER A 96 7.28 10.70 18.31
N TYR A 97 8.30 10.11 17.67
CA TYR A 97 8.35 8.68 17.47
C TYR A 97 8.57 7.98 18.81
N GLU A 98 7.56 7.25 19.29
CA GLU A 98 7.70 6.34 20.41
C GLU A 98 7.90 4.93 19.88
N ALA A 99 9.02 4.31 20.25
CA ALA A 99 9.33 2.95 19.82
C ALA A 99 8.42 1.94 20.53
N GLU A 100 7.31 1.60 19.90
CA GLU A 100 6.37 0.57 20.35
C GLU A 100 6.44 -0.64 19.42
N GLN A 101 6.56 -1.85 19.98
CA GLN A 101 6.41 -3.09 19.23
C GLN A 101 4.97 -3.58 19.29
N ILE A 102 4.39 -3.91 18.14
CA ILE A 102 3.10 -4.57 18.03
C ILE A 102 3.29 -6.06 17.80
N SER A 103 2.60 -6.85 18.61
CA SER A 103 2.54 -8.31 18.45
C SER A 103 1.76 -8.67 17.19
N SER A 104 2.22 -9.71 16.52
CA SER A 104 1.52 -10.40 15.43
C SER A 104 0.38 -11.30 15.92
N GLY A 105 0.30 -11.57 17.24
CA GLY A 105 -0.63 -12.54 17.82
C GLY A 105 -0.18 -13.99 17.64
N ILE A 106 1.03 -14.22 17.13
CA ILE A 106 1.70 -15.52 17.07
C ILE A 106 3.01 -15.38 17.83
N MET A 107 3.09 -15.99 19.02
CA MET A 107 4.24 -15.88 19.91
C MET A 107 5.55 -16.27 19.21
N GLU A 108 5.53 -17.33 18.40
CA GLU A 108 6.70 -17.81 17.67
C GLU A 108 7.12 -16.89 16.52
N LEU A 109 6.18 -16.16 15.91
CA LEU A 109 6.50 -15.13 14.92
C LEU A 109 7.08 -13.90 15.59
N ASP A 110 6.53 -13.50 16.73
CA ASP A 110 7.09 -12.41 17.51
C ASP A 110 8.48 -12.78 18.00
N ALA A 111 8.74 -14.06 18.34
CA ALA A 111 10.08 -14.55 18.62
C ALA A 111 11.01 -14.45 17.40
N LEU A 112 10.57 -14.84 16.19
CA LEU A 112 11.34 -14.62 14.95
C LEU A 112 11.68 -13.14 14.75
N LEU A 113 10.77 -12.25 15.13
CA LEU A 113 10.91 -10.81 15.03
C LEU A 113 11.56 -10.18 16.27
N HIS A 114 11.97 -10.93 17.31
CA HIS A 114 12.42 -10.36 18.59
C HIS A 114 11.45 -9.31 19.17
N GLY A 115 10.20 -9.70 19.38
CA GLY A 115 9.15 -8.90 20.03
C GLY A 115 8.04 -8.37 19.11
N GLY A 116 8.01 -8.78 17.83
CA GLY A 116 7.01 -8.34 16.85
C GLY A 116 7.50 -7.22 15.94
N VAL A 117 6.58 -6.54 15.24
CA VAL A 117 6.93 -5.44 14.31
C VAL A 117 6.81 -4.10 15.02
N MET A 118 7.59 -3.10 14.63
CA MET A 118 7.44 -1.77 15.23
C MET A 118 6.17 -1.07 14.71
N ARG A 119 5.47 -0.35 15.58
CA ARG A 119 4.39 0.55 15.18
C ARG A 119 4.93 1.60 14.21
N GLU A 120 4.05 2.08 13.32
CA GLU A 120 4.39 3.13 12.34
C GLU A 120 5.53 2.68 11.40
N THR A 121 5.58 1.38 11.06
CA THR A 121 6.54 0.84 10.08
C THR A 121 5.86 0.14 8.92
N ILE A 122 6.61 -0.05 7.84
CA ILE A 122 6.16 -0.78 6.66
C ILE A 122 6.70 -2.21 6.74
N THR A 123 5.80 -3.18 6.82
CA THR A 123 6.13 -4.61 6.81
C THR A 123 5.71 -5.21 5.47
N LEU A 124 6.66 -5.85 4.78
CA LEU A 124 6.42 -6.58 3.54
C LEU A 124 6.35 -8.09 3.85
N VAL A 125 5.25 -8.73 3.47
CA VAL A 125 5.09 -10.18 3.49
C VAL A 125 5.16 -10.68 2.06
N THR A 126 6.22 -11.40 1.73
CA THR A 126 6.50 -11.87 0.37
C THR A 126 6.49 -13.39 0.28
N GLY A 127 6.04 -13.95 -0.83
CA GLY A 127 6.01 -15.41 -1.03
C GLY A 127 5.17 -15.84 -2.22
N PRO A 128 5.24 -17.12 -2.60
CA PRO A 128 4.47 -17.68 -3.71
C PRO A 128 2.97 -17.67 -3.42
N THR A 129 2.18 -17.91 -4.46
CA THR A 129 0.75 -18.12 -4.32
C THR A 129 0.42 -19.26 -3.35
N GLY A 130 -0.68 -19.14 -2.60
CA GLY A 130 -1.17 -20.18 -1.69
C GLY A 130 -0.36 -20.45 -0.41
N VAL A 131 0.80 -19.81 -0.22
CA VAL A 131 1.65 -20.10 0.95
C VAL A 131 1.06 -19.61 2.26
N GLY A 132 0.21 -18.58 2.23
CA GLY A 132 -0.46 -18.06 3.43
C GLY A 132 -0.21 -16.58 3.75
N LYS A 133 0.19 -15.78 2.76
CA LYS A 133 0.51 -14.35 2.95
C LYS A 133 -0.67 -13.56 3.55
N THR A 134 -1.84 -13.65 2.91
CA THR A 134 -3.07 -13.01 3.40
C THR A 134 -3.50 -13.52 4.75
N THR A 135 -3.38 -14.84 4.99
CA THR A 135 -3.69 -15.46 6.28
C THR A 135 -2.81 -14.90 7.39
N LEU A 136 -1.52 -14.72 7.12
CA LEU A 136 -0.61 -14.06 8.05
C LEU A 136 -1.00 -12.60 8.27
N GLY A 137 -1.37 -11.86 7.23
CA GLY A 137 -1.81 -10.47 7.39
C GLY A 137 -3.10 -10.32 8.18
N LEU A 138 -4.09 -11.19 7.95
CA LEU A 138 -5.32 -11.25 8.73
C LEU A 138 -5.06 -11.52 10.21
N GLN A 139 -4.06 -12.34 10.54
CA GLN A 139 -3.67 -12.59 11.91
C GLN A 139 -3.20 -11.30 12.61
N PHE A 140 -2.40 -10.46 11.94
CA PHE A 140 -2.04 -9.14 12.45
C PHE A 140 -3.26 -8.26 12.68
N MET A 141 -4.24 -8.27 11.77
CA MET A 141 -5.48 -7.50 11.92
C MET A 141 -6.33 -7.99 13.10
N ARG A 142 -6.41 -9.31 13.29
CA ARG A 142 -7.11 -9.94 14.43
C ARG A 142 -6.49 -9.50 15.76
N GLU A 143 -5.16 -9.53 15.83
CA GLU A 143 -4.44 -9.10 17.03
C GLU A 143 -4.52 -7.58 17.23
N ALA A 144 -4.67 -6.79 16.18
CA ALA A 144 -4.97 -5.36 16.32
C ALA A 144 -6.37 -5.15 16.93
N ALA A 145 -7.36 -5.90 16.47
CA ALA A 145 -8.72 -5.83 17.01
C ALA A 145 -8.78 -6.27 18.48
N SER A 146 -8.00 -7.26 18.91
CA SER A 146 -7.93 -7.67 20.33
C SER A 146 -7.38 -6.55 21.23
N ARG A 147 -6.54 -5.66 20.68
CA ARG A 147 -6.06 -4.43 21.35
C ARG A 147 -7.00 -3.24 21.24
N GLY A 148 -8.18 -3.41 20.63
CA GLY A 148 -9.14 -2.33 20.38
C GLY A 148 -8.73 -1.38 19.24
N GLU A 149 -7.73 -1.75 18.43
CA GLU A 149 -7.31 -0.98 17.28
C GLU A 149 -8.21 -1.25 16.06
N ARG A 150 -8.26 -0.27 15.15
CA ARG A 150 -9.01 -0.39 13.90
C ARG A 150 -8.06 -0.63 12.73
N SER A 151 -8.48 -1.52 11.84
CA SER A 151 -7.70 -1.95 10.68
C SER A 151 -8.47 -1.75 9.38
N LEU A 152 -7.73 -1.52 8.29
CA LEU A 152 -8.27 -1.45 6.94
C LEU A 152 -7.53 -2.44 6.05
N ILE A 153 -8.27 -3.22 5.27
CA ILE A 153 -7.73 -4.09 4.22
C ILE A 153 -8.15 -3.54 2.86
N CYS A 154 -7.18 -3.34 1.97
CA CYS A 154 -7.40 -3.05 0.56
C CYS A 154 -7.24 -4.34 -0.23
N LEU A 155 -8.34 -4.91 -0.74
CA LEU A 155 -8.36 -6.15 -1.51
C LEU A 155 -8.44 -5.84 -3.00
N PHE A 156 -7.49 -6.40 -3.76
CA PHE A 156 -7.42 -6.23 -5.21
C PHE A 156 -7.72 -7.51 -6.01
N GLU A 157 -7.47 -8.67 -5.42
CA GLU A 157 -7.50 -9.95 -6.13
C GLU A 157 -8.73 -10.82 -5.80
N GLU A 158 -9.23 -10.72 -4.57
CA GLU A 158 -10.33 -11.55 -4.08
C GLU A 158 -11.57 -10.72 -3.71
N TRP A 159 -12.73 -11.35 -3.84
CA TRP A 159 -14.00 -10.78 -3.39
C TRP A 159 -14.10 -10.87 -1.86
N ASP A 160 -14.77 -9.88 -1.28
CA ASP A 160 -14.98 -9.77 0.17
C ASP A 160 -15.57 -11.07 0.77
N ASP A 161 -16.59 -11.65 0.15
CA ASP A 161 -17.22 -12.89 0.61
C ASP A 161 -16.26 -14.09 0.65
N MET A 162 -15.33 -14.17 -0.32
CA MET A 162 -14.35 -15.24 -0.39
C MET A 162 -13.29 -15.12 0.72
N LEU A 163 -12.87 -13.89 1.04
CA LEU A 163 -12.00 -13.64 2.19
C LEU A 163 -12.69 -14.05 3.50
N LEU A 164 -13.98 -13.71 3.65
CA LEU A 164 -14.76 -14.06 4.83
C LEU A 164 -14.83 -15.57 5.03
N GLU A 165 -15.27 -16.32 4.02
CA GLU A 165 -15.38 -17.78 4.10
C GLU A 165 -14.02 -18.44 4.43
N ARG A 166 -12.96 -18.00 3.74
CA ARG A 166 -11.61 -18.53 3.95
C ARG A 166 -11.08 -18.22 5.35
N SER A 167 -11.28 -17.00 5.84
CA SER A 167 -10.79 -16.57 7.16
C SER A 167 -11.52 -17.27 8.31
N GLU A 168 -12.83 -17.52 8.18
CA GLU A 168 -13.61 -18.24 9.19
C GLU A 168 -13.14 -19.71 9.31
N SER A 169 -12.76 -20.35 8.18
CA SER A 169 -12.26 -21.73 8.17
C SER A 169 -10.97 -21.96 8.99
N ILE A 170 -10.23 -20.87 9.28
CA ILE A 170 -8.98 -20.86 10.04
C ILE A 170 -9.11 -20.13 11.38
N SER A 171 -10.33 -19.97 11.88
CA SER A 171 -10.63 -19.32 13.17
C SER A 171 -10.18 -17.85 13.27
N ILE A 172 -10.22 -17.10 12.16
CA ILE A 172 -10.09 -15.64 12.17
C ILE A 172 -11.48 -15.03 11.98
N PRO A 173 -12.05 -14.35 12.99
CA PRO A 173 -13.45 -13.93 12.97
C PRO A 173 -13.65 -12.60 12.21
N VAL A 174 -13.33 -12.58 10.91
CA VAL A 174 -13.40 -11.37 10.07
C VAL A 174 -14.79 -10.74 10.08
N ARG A 175 -15.86 -11.55 10.01
CA ARG A 175 -17.24 -11.06 10.08
C ARG A 175 -17.52 -10.30 11.37
N ALA A 176 -17.18 -10.88 12.52
CA ALA A 176 -17.38 -10.24 13.82
C ALA A 176 -16.53 -8.95 13.95
N MET A 177 -15.30 -8.94 13.43
CA MET A 177 -14.44 -7.75 13.43
C MET A 177 -15.03 -6.61 12.58
N ARG A 178 -15.70 -6.93 11.47
CA ARG A 178 -16.41 -5.95 10.65
C ARG A 178 -17.64 -5.39 11.34
N GLU A 179 -18.46 -6.26 11.91
CA GLU A 179 -19.67 -5.88 12.67
C GLU A 179 -19.31 -5.01 13.89
N ALA A 180 -18.21 -5.32 14.57
CA ALA A 180 -17.69 -4.53 15.68
C ALA A 180 -17.02 -3.22 15.25
N GLY A 181 -16.81 -2.99 13.95
CA GLY A 181 -16.14 -1.80 13.42
C GLY A 181 -14.64 -1.73 13.72
N SER A 182 -14.01 -2.86 14.06
CA SER A 182 -12.55 -2.97 14.26
C SER A 182 -11.82 -3.32 12.96
N LEU A 183 -12.54 -3.82 11.94
CA LEU A 183 -11.99 -4.11 10.63
C LEU A 183 -12.87 -3.52 9.51
N PHE A 184 -12.22 -2.79 8.62
CA PHE A 184 -12.81 -2.27 7.39
C PHE A 184 -12.17 -2.98 6.20
N ILE A 185 -12.98 -3.31 5.20
CA ILE A 185 -12.51 -3.92 3.95
C ILE A 185 -12.91 -2.96 2.83
N GLU A 186 -11.93 -2.62 2.00
CA GLU A 186 -12.14 -1.89 0.75
C GLU A 186 -11.74 -2.80 -0.40
N GLN A 187 -12.75 -3.21 -1.17
CA GLN A 187 -12.52 -3.92 -2.41
C GLN A 187 -12.23 -2.91 -3.52
N VAL A 188 -11.11 -3.10 -4.20
CA VAL A 188 -10.65 -2.18 -5.24
C VAL A 188 -10.90 -2.81 -6.60
N GLU A 189 -11.80 -2.20 -7.36
CA GLU A 189 -12.08 -2.64 -8.73
C GLU A 189 -10.90 -2.34 -9.67
N PRO A 190 -10.50 -3.30 -10.53
CA PRO A 190 -9.44 -3.09 -11.49
C PRO A 190 -9.70 -1.94 -12.45
N LEU A 191 -8.67 -1.12 -12.69
CA LEU A 191 -8.65 0.02 -13.61
C LEU A 191 -9.66 1.12 -13.31
N TYR A 192 -10.32 1.07 -12.14
CA TYR A 192 -11.31 2.08 -11.75
C TYR A 192 -10.66 3.32 -11.12
N TYR A 193 -9.54 3.16 -10.41
CA TYR A 193 -8.88 4.28 -9.71
C TYR A 193 -7.52 4.60 -10.32
N THR A 194 -7.22 5.89 -10.41
CA THR A 194 -5.85 6.40 -10.53
C THR A 194 -5.13 6.30 -9.18
N ALA A 195 -3.80 6.37 -9.19
CA ALA A 195 -3.02 6.27 -7.95
C ALA A 195 -3.34 7.39 -6.95
N ASP A 196 -3.58 8.62 -7.44
CA ASP A 196 -3.95 9.76 -6.61
C ASP A 196 -5.36 9.59 -6.01
N GLU A 197 -6.32 9.06 -6.77
CA GLU A 197 -7.67 8.75 -6.28
C GLU A 197 -7.65 7.67 -5.20
N PHE A 198 -6.92 6.57 -5.44
CA PHE A 198 -6.75 5.51 -4.47
C PHE A 198 -6.10 6.04 -3.18
N ALA A 199 -5.00 6.80 -3.30
CA ALA A 199 -4.34 7.40 -2.15
C ALA A 199 -5.26 8.34 -1.35
N TYR A 200 -6.09 9.13 -2.04
CA TYR A 200 -7.08 9.99 -1.41
C TYR A 200 -8.16 9.19 -0.66
N LEU A 201 -8.68 8.12 -1.26
CA LEU A 201 -9.68 7.24 -0.67
C LEU A 201 -9.14 6.60 0.62
N ILE A 202 -7.93 6.03 0.57
CA ILE A 202 -7.31 5.41 1.74
C ILE A 202 -7.06 6.45 2.83
N ARG A 203 -6.52 7.62 2.48
CA ARG A 203 -6.34 8.72 3.43
C ARG A 203 -7.65 9.06 4.14
N LYS A 204 -8.71 9.33 3.38
CA LYS A 204 -10.00 9.75 3.90
C LYS A 204 -10.54 8.70 4.89
N LYS A 205 -10.48 7.42 4.54
CA LYS A 205 -10.90 6.34 5.43
C LYS A 205 -10.05 6.24 6.70
N VAL A 206 -8.73 6.36 6.57
CA VAL A 206 -7.80 6.31 7.70
C VAL A 206 -8.11 7.44 8.70
N GLU A 207 -8.29 8.66 8.20
CA GLU A 207 -8.59 9.83 9.02
C GLU A 207 -9.99 9.75 9.65
N GLU A 208 -11.02 9.40 8.88
CA GLU A 208 -12.42 9.36 9.35
C GLU A 208 -12.71 8.20 10.30
N LYS A 209 -12.06 7.05 10.09
CA LYS A 209 -12.29 5.84 10.91
C LYS A 209 -11.26 5.64 11.99
N HIS A 210 -10.22 6.48 12.07
CA HIS A 210 -9.09 6.34 13.00
C HIS A 210 -8.41 4.97 12.88
N ILE A 211 -8.06 4.61 11.64
CA ILE A 211 -7.36 3.35 11.35
C ILE A 211 -5.93 3.44 11.86
N SER A 212 -5.45 2.37 12.51
CA SER A 212 -4.08 2.24 13.02
C SER A 212 -3.23 1.29 12.19
N ILE A 213 -3.85 0.36 11.44
CA ILE A 213 -3.16 -0.61 10.60
C ILE A 213 -3.83 -0.71 9.23
N VAL A 214 -3.04 -0.66 8.15
CA VAL A 214 -3.53 -0.83 6.78
C VAL A 214 -2.82 -2.03 6.13
N MET A 215 -3.60 -2.97 5.59
CA MET A 215 -3.11 -4.04 4.73
C MET A 215 -3.42 -3.74 3.26
N ILE A 216 -2.43 -3.89 2.38
CA ILE A 216 -2.60 -3.82 0.93
C ILE A 216 -2.36 -5.21 0.36
N ASP A 217 -3.45 -5.87 -0.06
CA ASP A 217 -3.43 -7.23 -0.60
C ASP A 217 -3.98 -7.28 -2.04
N SER A 218 -3.15 -7.28 -3.08
CA SER A 218 -1.69 -7.37 -3.08
C SER A 218 -1.05 -6.21 -3.83
N ILE A 219 0.27 -6.08 -3.74
CA ILE A 219 1.04 -5.14 -4.58
C ILE A 219 0.90 -5.47 -6.07
N ALA A 220 0.80 -6.75 -6.43
CA ALA A 220 0.56 -7.16 -7.81
C ALA A 220 -0.84 -6.71 -8.26
N GLY A 221 -1.85 -6.95 -7.43
CA GLY A 221 -3.21 -6.46 -7.65
C GLY A 221 -3.28 -4.92 -7.77
N TYR A 222 -2.58 -4.18 -6.92
CA TYR A 222 -2.45 -2.72 -7.04
C TYR A 222 -1.88 -2.30 -8.38
N ARG A 223 -0.84 -2.98 -8.87
CA ARG A 223 -0.22 -2.65 -10.17
C ARG A 223 -1.13 -2.91 -11.36
N LEU A 224 -1.97 -3.93 -11.28
CA LEU A 224 -2.94 -4.27 -12.32
C LEU A 224 -4.18 -3.38 -12.26
N SER A 225 -4.55 -2.92 -11.06
CA SER A 225 -5.80 -2.21 -10.82
C SER A 225 -5.67 -0.70 -10.88
N VAL A 226 -4.49 -0.14 -10.66
CA VAL A 226 -4.29 1.30 -10.54
C VAL A 226 -3.55 1.87 -11.74
N GLN A 227 -4.05 2.96 -12.31
CA GLN A 227 -3.44 3.63 -13.47
C GLN A 227 -2.37 4.64 -13.02
N SER A 228 -1.10 4.42 -13.39
CA SER A 228 -0.01 5.38 -13.23
C SER A 228 1.25 5.00 -14.03
N ASP A 229 2.06 5.99 -14.41
CA ASP A 229 3.36 5.79 -15.07
C ASP A 229 4.45 5.32 -14.09
N ASP A 230 4.28 5.54 -12.77
CA ASP A 230 5.25 5.21 -11.72
C ASP A 230 4.56 4.68 -10.44
N LEU A 231 3.95 3.50 -10.57
CA LEU A 231 3.15 2.88 -9.51
C LEU A 231 3.94 2.59 -8.23
N ALA A 232 5.22 2.22 -8.34
CA ALA A 232 6.05 1.90 -7.19
C ALA A 232 6.29 3.14 -6.31
N ASN A 233 6.61 4.29 -6.92
CA ASN A 233 6.79 5.54 -6.20
C ASN A 233 5.48 6.07 -5.61
N GLN A 234 4.36 5.92 -6.31
CA GLN A 234 3.05 6.31 -5.76
C GLN A 234 2.66 5.46 -4.55
N LEU A 235 2.86 4.15 -4.62
CA LEU A 235 2.67 3.27 -3.47
C LEU A 235 3.62 3.65 -2.33
N HIS A 236 4.87 4.01 -2.64
CA HIS A 236 5.83 4.48 -1.63
C HIS A 236 5.38 5.76 -0.94
N ARG A 237 4.91 6.74 -1.70
CA ARG A 237 4.36 7.99 -1.16
C ARG A 237 3.16 7.73 -0.26
N LEU A 238 2.25 6.84 -0.67
CA LEU A 238 1.12 6.43 0.17
C LEU A 238 1.61 5.79 1.47
N CYS A 239 2.51 4.80 1.40
CA CYS A 239 3.02 4.13 2.59
C CYS A 239 3.75 5.10 3.54
N LYS A 240 4.53 6.04 3.00
CA LYS A 240 5.22 7.07 3.79
C LYS A 240 4.25 8.07 4.42
N TYR A 241 3.21 8.45 3.70
CA TYR A 241 2.14 9.26 4.27
C TYR A 241 1.46 8.53 5.43
N LEU A 242 1.07 7.26 5.26
CA LEU A 242 0.46 6.44 6.29
C LEU A 242 1.35 6.31 7.53
N GLN A 243 2.63 5.99 7.32
CA GLN A 243 3.64 5.95 8.38
C GLN A 243 3.71 7.29 9.14
N ASN A 244 3.73 8.43 8.44
CA ASN A 244 3.82 9.75 9.06
C ASN A 244 2.56 10.13 9.87
N VAL A 245 1.39 9.60 9.55
CA VAL A 245 0.17 9.80 10.36
C VAL A 245 0.02 8.76 11.48
N GLY A 246 1.01 7.89 11.64
CA GLY A 246 1.08 6.89 12.71
C GLY A 246 0.38 5.57 12.40
N VAL A 247 0.23 5.24 11.12
CA VAL A 247 -0.35 3.97 10.67
C VAL A 247 0.75 2.97 10.35
N THR A 248 0.59 1.75 10.86
CA THR A 248 1.43 0.61 10.47
C THR A 248 0.91 0.02 9.16
N VAL A 249 1.81 -0.21 8.20
CA VAL A 249 1.44 -0.70 6.87
C VAL A 249 1.93 -2.13 6.67
N LEU A 250 1.03 -3.01 6.23
CA LEU A 250 1.34 -4.37 5.80
C LEU A 250 1.14 -4.49 4.30
N LEU A 251 2.20 -4.83 3.57
CA LEU A 251 2.17 -5.02 2.13
C LEU A 251 2.29 -6.51 1.81
N ILE A 252 1.36 -7.04 1.02
CA ILE A 252 1.42 -8.41 0.51
C ILE A 252 2.03 -8.39 -0.89
N ASN A 253 3.10 -9.17 -1.09
CA ASN A 253 3.76 -9.31 -2.37
C ASN A 253 3.80 -10.78 -2.82
N GLU A 254 3.33 -11.03 -4.03
CA GLU A 254 3.49 -12.31 -4.69
C GLU A 254 4.86 -12.38 -5.39
N ILE A 255 5.54 -13.52 -5.28
CA ILE A 255 6.72 -13.85 -6.08
C ILE A 255 6.50 -15.15 -6.83
N ASP A 256 6.97 -15.21 -8.07
CA ASP A 256 6.95 -16.44 -8.86
C ASP A 256 8.04 -17.39 -8.34
N GLU A 257 7.64 -18.54 -7.81
CA GLU A 257 8.59 -19.54 -7.27
C GLU A 257 9.08 -20.56 -8.32
N ILE A 258 8.62 -20.49 -9.56
CA ILE A 258 9.02 -21.47 -10.58
C ILE A 258 10.43 -21.14 -11.08
N GLY A 259 11.43 -21.67 -10.41
CA GLY A 259 12.71 -21.94 -11.07
C GLY A 259 13.69 -20.76 -11.20
N SER A 260 13.61 -19.70 -10.40
CA SER A 260 14.65 -18.65 -10.33
C SER A 260 15.44 -18.65 -9.00
N ASP A 261 16.66 -18.10 -9.00
CA ASP A 261 17.41 -17.80 -7.77
C ASP A 261 16.60 -16.81 -6.92
N PHE A 262 16.69 -16.93 -5.58
CA PHE A 262 15.94 -16.09 -4.63
C PHE A 262 16.23 -14.60 -4.85
N LYS A 263 15.40 -13.96 -5.68
CA LYS A 263 15.34 -12.51 -5.82
C LYS A 263 14.16 -12.04 -4.99
N VAL A 264 14.49 -11.52 -3.81
CA VAL A 264 13.55 -10.97 -2.84
C VAL A 264 12.60 -9.96 -3.49
N THR A 265 13.03 -9.29 -4.56
CA THR A 265 12.16 -8.47 -5.41
C THR A 265 12.80 -8.26 -6.78
N ASP A 266 12.11 -8.62 -7.87
CA ASP A 266 12.44 -8.16 -9.22
C ASP A 266 12.19 -6.64 -9.41
N LEU A 267 11.66 -5.94 -8.40
CA LEU A 267 11.13 -4.57 -8.53
C LEU A 267 11.57 -3.56 -7.46
N GLY A 268 12.60 -3.86 -6.66
CA GLY A 268 13.10 -2.91 -5.67
C GLY A 268 12.15 -2.61 -4.50
N ILE A 269 10.92 -3.12 -4.45
CA ILE A 269 9.93 -2.80 -3.40
C ILE A 269 10.45 -3.08 -1.97
N SER A 270 11.42 -4.00 -1.81
CA SER A 270 12.11 -4.26 -0.54
C SER A 270 12.83 -3.03 0.05
N TYR A 271 13.22 -2.02 -0.76
CA TYR A 271 13.81 -0.79 -0.24
C TYR A 271 12.81 0.03 0.59
N MET A 272 11.52 -0.10 0.28
CA MET A 272 10.43 0.66 0.91
C MET A 272 10.10 0.13 2.31
N ALA A 273 10.23 -1.20 2.50
CA ALA A 273 9.85 -1.87 3.73
C ALA A 273 10.92 -1.75 4.82
N ASP A 274 10.49 -1.58 6.07
CA ASP A 274 11.33 -1.62 7.26
C ASP A 274 11.54 -3.05 7.75
N ASN A 275 10.51 -3.89 7.59
CA ASN A 275 10.52 -5.31 7.90
C ASN A 275 10.18 -6.13 6.65
N VAL A 276 10.90 -7.21 6.38
CA VAL A 276 10.61 -8.14 5.28
C VAL A 276 10.50 -9.54 5.84
N ILE A 277 9.27 -10.05 5.85
CA ILE A 277 8.93 -11.43 6.19
C ILE A 277 8.74 -12.17 4.87
N PHE A 278 9.38 -13.32 4.72
CA PHE A 278 9.18 -14.15 3.54
C PHE A 278 8.59 -15.51 3.93
N LEU A 279 7.70 -15.99 3.07
CA LEU A 279 7.07 -17.28 3.12
C LEU A 279 7.50 -18.05 1.88
N ARG A 280 7.72 -19.35 2.02
CA ARG A 280 8.15 -20.19 0.90
C ARG A 280 7.70 -21.62 1.04
N TYR A 281 7.73 -22.34 -0.07
CA TYR A 281 7.71 -23.79 -0.04
C TYR A 281 9.13 -24.37 0.11
N ILE A 282 9.20 -25.50 0.81
CA ILE A 282 10.40 -26.31 0.98
C ILE A 282 10.01 -27.75 0.69
N GLU A 283 10.66 -28.36 -0.29
CA GLU A 283 10.52 -29.79 -0.54
C GLU A 283 11.47 -30.56 0.39
N ALA A 284 10.91 -31.42 1.24
CA ALA A 284 11.68 -32.31 2.09
C ALA A 284 11.01 -33.68 2.10
N GLN A 285 11.79 -34.74 1.87
CA GLN A 285 11.31 -36.14 1.91
C GLN A 285 10.12 -36.46 0.99
N GLY A 286 9.96 -35.72 -0.11
CA GLY A 286 8.84 -35.90 -1.05
C GLY A 286 7.55 -35.19 -0.62
N GLU A 287 7.60 -34.42 0.46
CA GLU A 287 6.49 -33.59 0.94
C GLU A 287 6.82 -32.09 0.77
N LEU A 288 5.77 -31.30 0.52
CA LEU A 288 5.88 -29.86 0.38
C LEU A 288 5.53 -29.21 1.72
N HIS A 289 6.56 -28.71 2.40
CA HIS A 289 6.43 -27.99 3.66
C HIS A 289 6.43 -26.48 3.41
N LYS A 290 5.82 -25.71 4.32
CA LYS A 290 5.87 -24.25 4.28
C LYS A 290 6.85 -23.75 5.33
N ALA A 291 7.61 -22.72 4.98
CA ALA A 291 8.55 -22.08 5.89
C ALA A 291 8.39 -20.57 5.90
N ILE A 292 8.65 -19.99 7.06
CA ILE A 292 8.62 -18.57 7.34
C ILE A 292 10.00 -18.13 7.83
N GLY A 293 10.41 -16.94 7.41
CA GLY A 293 11.63 -16.32 7.90
C GLY A 293 11.57 -14.81 7.79
N VAL A 294 12.52 -14.15 8.44
CA VAL A 294 12.71 -12.71 8.37
C VAL A 294 14.00 -12.46 7.60
N LEU A 295 13.92 -11.60 6.59
CA LEU A 295 15.09 -11.22 5.79
C LEU A 295 15.68 -9.89 6.27
N LYS A 296 14.82 -8.98 6.71
CA LYS A 296 15.19 -7.61 7.04
C LYS A 296 14.34 -7.13 8.20
N LYS A 297 14.98 -6.49 9.16
CA LYS A 297 14.34 -5.67 10.19
C LYS A 297 15.26 -4.46 10.45
N ARG A 298 14.72 -3.24 10.35
CA ARG A 298 15.53 -2.01 10.49
C ARG A 298 15.77 -1.57 11.93
N THR A 299 14.83 -1.86 12.83
CA THR A 299 14.79 -1.25 14.18
C THR A 299 15.38 -2.13 15.26
N THR A 300 15.22 -3.45 15.15
CA THR A 300 15.81 -4.43 16.07
C THR A 300 16.36 -5.61 15.29
N ASP A 301 17.10 -6.47 15.98
CA ASP A 301 17.56 -7.73 15.43
C ASP A 301 16.39 -8.70 15.17
N PHE A 302 16.66 -9.78 14.46
CA PHE A 302 15.72 -10.84 14.11
C PHE A 302 16.41 -12.20 14.06
N GLU A 303 15.64 -13.28 14.11
CA GLU A 303 16.19 -14.62 13.99
C GLU A 303 16.65 -14.89 12.55
N GLN A 304 17.91 -15.25 12.37
CA GLN A 304 18.50 -15.55 11.05
C GLN A 304 18.10 -16.92 10.48
N SER A 305 17.38 -17.72 11.26
CA SER A 305 16.93 -19.06 10.91
C SER A 305 15.50 -19.04 10.35
N MET A 306 15.18 -20.00 9.49
CA MET A 306 13.80 -20.22 9.03
C MET A 306 13.11 -21.21 9.95
N ARG A 307 11.80 -21.04 10.12
CA ARG A 307 10.97 -21.99 10.86
C ARG A 307 9.93 -22.57 9.91
N GLU A 308 9.62 -23.84 10.12
CA GLU A 308 8.46 -24.45 9.47
C GLU A 308 7.18 -23.84 10.03
N PHE A 309 6.15 -23.68 9.20
CA PHE A 309 4.84 -23.26 9.68
C PHE A 309 3.71 -24.00 8.98
N GLU A 310 2.60 -24.12 9.68
CA GLU A 310 1.39 -24.77 9.21
C GLU A 310 0.20 -23.84 9.40
N ILE A 311 -0.73 -23.89 8.46
CA ILE A 311 -2.04 -23.24 8.59
C ILE A 311 -3.03 -24.33 8.94
N THR A 312 -3.53 -24.27 10.18
CA THR A 312 -4.51 -25.22 10.70
C THR A 312 -5.88 -24.56 10.81
N ARG A 313 -6.91 -25.35 11.10
CA ARG A 313 -8.24 -24.82 11.43
C ARG A 313 -8.25 -23.90 12.65
N TYR A 314 -7.21 -23.97 13.49
CA TYR A 314 -7.03 -23.14 14.69
C TYR A 314 -6.14 -21.91 14.45
N GLY A 315 -5.74 -21.68 13.19
CA GLY A 315 -4.84 -20.60 12.79
C GLY A 315 -3.43 -21.08 12.47
N ILE A 316 -2.49 -20.13 12.46
CA ILE A 316 -1.09 -20.35 12.07
C ILE A 316 -0.31 -20.92 13.27
N LYS A 317 0.41 -22.02 13.04
CA LYS A 317 1.35 -22.60 13.99
C LYS A 317 2.75 -22.56 13.41
N ILE A 318 3.72 -22.00 14.14
CA ILE A 318 5.12 -21.96 13.72
C ILE A 318 5.91 -22.94 14.58
N GLY A 319 6.67 -23.80 13.92
CA GLY A 319 7.46 -24.86 14.52
C GLY A 319 8.86 -24.43 14.93
N ARG A 320 9.75 -25.42 15.00
CA ARG A 320 11.14 -25.23 15.40
C ARG A 320 11.99 -24.68 14.24
N PRO A 321 13.12 -24.02 14.55
CA PRO A 321 14.16 -23.66 13.59
C PRO A 321 14.58 -24.83 12.69
N LEU A 322 14.66 -24.58 11.40
CA LEU A 322 15.16 -25.51 10.37
C LEU A 322 16.69 -25.44 10.28
N THR A 323 17.39 -25.60 11.41
CA THR A 323 18.86 -25.51 11.49
C THR A 323 19.58 -26.70 10.86
N GLU A 324 18.85 -27.77 10.56
CA GLU A 324 19.39 -29.03 10.03
C GLU A 324 19.47 -29.03 8.50
N LEU A 325 19.04 -27.98 7.81
CA LEU A 325 19.06 -27.90 6.34
C LEU A 325 20.12 -26.90 5.85
N ARG A 326 20.89 -27.26 4.83
CA ARG A 326 21.80 -26.35 4.12
C ARG A 326 21.22 -25.99 2.76
N GLY A 327 21.59 -24.81 2.26
CA GLY A 327 21.05 -24.34 0.98
C GLY A 327 19.55 -24.09 1.06
N ILE A 328 19.03 -23.68 2.21
CA ILE A 328 17.60 -23.37 2.34
C ILE A 328 17.26 -22.21 1.42
N LEU A 329 18.13 -21.21 1.25
CA LEU A 329 17.96 -20.14 0.26
C LEU A 329 18.10 -20.62 -1.21
N SER A 330 18.63 -21.84 -1.44
CA SER A 330 18.63 -22.50 -2.75
C SER A 330 17.40 -23.41 -2.90
N LYS A 331 17.02 -23.75 -4.14
CA LYS A 331 15.76 -24.47 -4.42
C LYS A 331 15.65 -25.86 -3.81
N VAL A 332 16.79 -26.52 -3.58
CA VAL A 332 16.83 -27.88 -3.03
C VAL A 332 17.58 -27.84 -1.72
N PRO A 333 16.91 -27.93 -0.56
CA PRO A 333 17.60 -28.00 0.72
C PRO A 333 18.36 -29.32 0.79
N VAL A 334 19.64 -29.25 1.14
CA VAL A 334 20.48 -30.44 1.30
C VAL A 334 20.55 -30.77 2.78
N LEU A 335 20.09 -31.96 3.15
CA LEU A 335 20.38 -32.52 4.47
C LEU A 335 21.91 -32.73 4.58
N PRO A 336 22.59 -32.15 5.59
CA PRO A 336 24.01 -32.39 5.80
C PRO A 336 24.22 -33.90 6.01
N ALA A 337 25.22 -34.44 5.31
CA ALA A 337 25.51 -35.88 5.21
C ALA A 337 26.05 -36.52 6.50
N SER A 338 25.57 -36.10 7.68
CA SER A 338 25.88 -36.74 8.96
C SER A 338 24.93 -37.92 9.22
N PRO A 339 25.42 -39.09 9.68
CA PRO A 339 24.59 -40.24 10.05
C PRO A 339 23.56 -39.94 11.16
N ASP A 340 23.81 -38.91 11.96
CA ASP A 340 23.04 -38.58 13.17
C ASP A 340 21.81 -37.68 12.91
N THR A 341 21.85 -36.86 11.86
CA THR A 341 20.73 -35.97 11.47
C THR A 341 19.55 -36.74 10.87
N ARG A 342 19.81 -37.82 10.12
CA ARG A 342 18.74 -38.69 9.58
C ARG A 342 17.93 -39.40 10.68
N LYS A 343 18.55 -39.70 11.83
CA LYS A 343 17.87 -40.35 12.97
C LYS A 343 17.05 -39.37 13.81
N LYS A 344 17.55 -38.15 14.03
CA LYS A 344 16.83 -37.11 14.81
C LYS A 344 15.56 -36.61 14.13
N TRP A 345 15.53 -36.59 12.80
CA TRP A 345 14.33 -36.21 12.06
C TRP A 345 13.26 -37.32 12.06
N ARG A 346 13.67 -38.59 11.98
CA ARG A 346 12.76 -39.76 12.10
C ARG A 346 12.12 -39.93 13.48
N ALA A 347 12.72 -39.35 14.53
CA ALA A 347 12.16 -39.40 15.88
C ALA A 347 11.10 -38.30 16.15
N ARG A 348 10.63 -37.61 15.09
CA ARG A 348 9.61 -36.54 15.15
C ARG A 348 8.20 -37.00 14.74
N GLU A 349 8.01 -38.28 14.42
CA GLU A 349 6.68 -38.91 14.27
C GLU A 349 5.97 -39.06 15.63
#